data_AF-A0A7N0RIS5-F1
#
_entry.id   AF-A0A7N0RIS5-F1
#
_cell.length_a   1.000
_cell.length_b   1.000
_cell.length_c   1.000
_cell.angle_alpha   90.00
_cell.angle_beta   90.00
_cell.angle_gamma   90.00
#
_symmetry.space_group_name_H-M   'P 1'
#
loop_
_entity.id
_entity.type
_entity.pdbx_description
1 polymer ?
#
loop_
_entity_poly.entity_id
_entity_poly.type
_entity_poly.pdbx_seq_one_letter_code
_entity_poly.pdbx_strand_id
1 'polypeptide(L)'
;MDAATSFVPAISSSSLSSSSSSSSKLSAPSLGFLASSDKSLGALKATISTTAFNGSCSAIGAKMVSASGVKTPPALDFDTQVFNKEKISLAGHNEYIVRGGRNLFPLLPEAFKGVKQIGVIGWGSQGPAQAQNLRDSLAEAKSDIVVKIGLRKGSHSLNEARAAGFSEETGTLGDIYETISGSDLVLLLISDSAQADNYEKIFSHMKPNSILGLSHGFLLGHLQSLGLDFPKNISVIAVCPKGMGPSVRRLYVQGKEVNGAGINSSFAVHQDVDGRATDVALGWSVALGSPFTFATTLEQEYKSDIFGERGILLGAVHGVVESLFRRYTENGMDEELAYKNTVECITGIISRTISTKGMLAVYDSLTAEGKKEFEAAYSASYYPSMDILYECYEDVASGSEIRSVVLAGRRFYEKEGLPAFPMGNIDQTRMWKVGDRVRSKRPAGDLGPLHPFTAGVFVALMMAQIEILRKKGHSYSEIINESVIESVDSLNPFMHARGVSFMVDNCSTTARLGSRKWAPRFDYILTQQAFVAVDKDAPLNQDLISNFKSDPVHGAIKVCAELRPTVDISVPADADFVRPELRQATN
;
A
#
# COMPACT_ATOMS: atom_id res chain seq x y z
N MET A 1 -48.05 4.06 33.69
CA MET A 1 -48.24 5.50 33.91
C MET A 1 -47.12 6.23 33.17
N ASP A 2 -46.99 6.06 31.86
CA ASP A 2 -47.82 6.62 30.76
C ASP A 2 -47.81 8.16 30.82
N ALA A 3 -47.44 8.92 29.79
CA ALA A 3 -47.56 8.63 28.36
C ALA A 3 -46.47 9.30 27.51
N ALA A 4 -46.11 8.61 26.43
CA ALA A 4 -45.35 9.09 25.28
C ALA A 4 -46.26 9.87 24.32
N THR A 5 -45.70 10.83 23.58
CA THR A 5 -46.31 11.41 22.38
C THR A 5 -45.45 11.07 21.17
N SER A 6 -46.07 10.40 20.20
CA SER A 6 -45.50 10.01 18.91
C SER A 6 -46.18 10.83 17.81
N PHE A 7 -45.40 11.25 16.81
CA PHE A 7 -45.88 11.87 15.58
C PHE A 7 -45.73 10.87 14.43
N VAL A 8 -46.81 10.67 13.67
CA VAL A 8 -46.90 9.85 12.44
C VAL A 8 -47.23 10.79 11.27
N PRO A 9 -46.64 10.62 10.07
CA PRO A 9 -47.01 11.40 8.89
C PRO A 9 -48.19 10.77 8.13
N ALA A 10 -49.07 11.63 7.63
CA ALA A 10 -50.27 11.27 6.88
C ALA A 10 -49.95 10.86 5.43
N ILE A 11 -50.52 9.73 5.01
CA ILE A 11 -50.64 9.25 3.64
C ILE A 11 -51.97 9.81 3.09
N SER A 12 -51.94 10.51 1.96
CA SER A 12 -53.15 10.81 1.19
C SER A 12 -53.24 9.85 -0.01
N SER A 13 -54.37 9.17 -0.07
CA SER A 13 -54.83 8.37 -1.21
C SER A 13 -55.91 9.18 -1.94
N SER A 14 -55.90 9.14 -3.27
CA SER A 14 -57.07 9.49 -4.07
C SER A 14 -57.24 8.46 -5.18
N SER A 15 -58.50 8.07 -5.33
CA SER A 15 -59.01 6.90 -6.03
C SER A 15 -59.27 7.14 -7.51
N LEU A 16 -59.17 6.02 -8.24
CA LEU A 16 -59.54 5.75 -9.62
C LEU A 16 -60.86 6.38 -10.13
N SER A 17 -60.86 6.79 -11.39
CA SER A 17 -61.99 6.57 -12.30
C SER A 17 -61.48 6.24 -13.72
N SER A 18 -62.13 5.26 -14.33
CA SER A 18 -61.83 4.60 -15.59
C SER A 18 -62.68 5.13 -16.75
N SER A 19 -62.13 5.27 -17.96
CA SER A 19 -62.50 4.47 -19.15
C SER A 19 -62.04 5.05 -20.51
N SER A 20 -61.64 4.09 -21.37
CA SER A 20 -61.68 4.01 -22.85
C SER A 20 -60.80 4.92 -23.74
N SER A 21 -59.67 4.32 -24.16
CA SER A 21 -59.25 4.00 -25.54
C SER A 21 -59.42 5.00 -26.70
N SER A 22 -58.29 5.41 -27.29
CA SER A 22 -58.07 5.31 -28.74
C SER A 22 -56.59 5.22 -29.08
N SER A 23 -56.29 4.40 -30.08
CA SER A 23 -54.97 3.96 -30.54
C SER A 23 -54.31 4.92 -31.53
N SER A 24 -53.00 5.13 -31.43
CA SER A 24 -52.15 5.30 -32.62
C SER A 24 -50.70 4.87 -32.35
N LYS A 25 -50.15 4.14 -33.31
CA LYS A 25 -48.90 3.36 -33.26
C LYS A 25 -47.68 4.25 -33.50
N LEU A 26 -46.61 4.05 -32.74
CA LEU A 26 -45.25 4.51 -33.04
C LEU A 26 -44.37 3.29 -33.33
N SER A 27 -43.71 3.34 -34.49
CA SER A 27 -42.90 2.29 -35.11
C SER A 27 -41.48 2.21 -34.53
N ALA A 28 -41.06 1.01 -34.14
CA ALA A 28 -39.67 0.66 -33.85
C ALA A 28 -38.95 0.16 -35.14
N PRO A 29 -37.65 0.42 -35.33
CA PRO A 29 -36.91 -0.14 -36.46
C PRO A 29 -36.38 -1.54 -36.13
N SER A 30 -36.78 -2.53 -36.92
CA SER A 30 -36.19 -3.86 -36.96
C SER A 30 -34.97 -3.86 -37.88
N LEU A 31 -33.79 -4.22 -37.37
CA LEU A 31 -32.63 -4.55 -38.18
C LEU A 31 -32.64 -6.06 -38.46
N GLY A 32 -32.89 -6.40 -39.72
CA GLY A 32 -32.93 -7.77 -40.22
C GLY A 32 -31.54 -8.37 -40.38
N PHE A 33 -31.43 -9.64 -40.00
CA PHE A 33 -30.31 -10.52 -40.33
C PHE A 33 -30.32 -10.81 -41.85
N LEU A 34 -29.23 -10.44 -42.53
CA LEU A 34 -28.89 -10.95 -43.85
C LEU A 34 -27.67 -11.86 -43.72
N ALA A 35 -27.91 -13.15 -43.94
CA ALA A 35 -26.87 -14.14 -44.15
C ALA A 35 -26.29 -13.94 -45.56
N SER A 36 -24.98 -13.67 -45.62
CA SER A 36 -24.21 -13.76 -46.86
C SER A 36 -23.09 -14.76 -46.62
N SER A 37 -23.19 -15.89 -47.31
CA SER A 37 -22.14 -16.86 -47.47
C SER A 37 -21.22 -16.42 -48.60
N ASP A 38 -19.92 -16.28 -48.36
CA ASP A 38 -18.96 -16.67 -49.38
C ASP A 38 -17.56 -17.00 -48.86
N LYS A 39 -16.93 -17.87 -49.65
CA LYS A 39 -15.75 -18.69 -49.41
C LYS A 39 -14.45 -17.87 -49.41
N SER A 40 -13.57 -18.10 -48.42
CA SER A 40 -12.19 -18.56 -48.69
C SER A 40 -11.48 -18.88 -47.37
N LEU A 41 -11.12 -20.14 -47.17
CA LEU A 41 -10.12 -20.55 -46.18
C LEU A 41 -9.16 -21.48 -46.91
N GLY A 42 -7.95 -20.97 -47.13
CA GLY A 42 -6.84 -21.71 -47.70
C GLY A 42 -6.41 -22.82 -46.75
N ALA A 43 -6.36 -24.05 -47.27
CA ALA A 43 -5.89 -25.23 -46.56
C ALA A 43 -4.37 -25.16 -46.34
N LEU A 44 -3.95 -25.09 -45.08
CA LEU A 44 -2.59 -25.45 -44.67
C LEU A 44 -2.61 -26.92 -44.24
N LYS A 45 -2.11 -27.79 -45.13
CA LYS A 45 -1.84 -29.21 -44.86
C LYS A 45 -0.74 -29.32 -43.82
N ALA A 46 -1.04 -29.88 -42.66
CA ALA A 46 -0.04 -30.39 -41.72
C ALA A 46 0.14 -31.90 -41.95
N THR A 47 1.34 -32.29 -42.36
CA THR A 47 1.76 -33.66 -42.58
C THR A 47 1.85 -34.38 -41.23
N ILE A 48 1.04 -35.42 -41.03
CA ILE A 48 1.09 -36.31 -39.87
C ILE A 48 2.19 -37.35 -40.13
N SER A 49 3.28 -37.29 -39.38
CA SER A 49 4.27 -38.37 -39.29
C SER A 49 3.92 -39.25 -38.10
N THR A 50 3.48 -40.47 -38.37
CA THR A 50 3.23 -41.52 -37.37
C THR A 50 4.54 -42.17 -36.94
N THR A 51 4.94 -41.96 -35.70
CA THR A 51 5.93 -42.81 -35.01
C THR A 51 5.32 -43.36 -33.73
N ALA A 52 5.19 -44.68 -33.67
CA ALA A 52 4.68 -45.45 -32.55
C ALA A 52 5.57 -45.29 -31.31
N PHE A 53 4.95 -45.16 -30.13
CA PHE A 53 5.62 -45.34 -28.84
C PHE A 53 4.84 -46.34 -27.99
N ASN A 54 5.49 -47.48 -27.73
CA ASN A 54 5.12 -48.45 -26.71
C ASN A 54 5.39 -47.88 -25.31
N GLY A 55 4.57 -48.30 -24.34
CA GLY A 55 4.45 -47.66 -23.04
C GLY A 55 5.61 -47.82 -22.06
N SER A 56 5.60 -46.93 -21.07
CA SER A 56 5.95 -47.19 -19.67
C SER A 56 5.58 -45.95 -18.85
N CYS A 57 4.73 -46.10 -17.84
CA CYS A 57 4.48 -45.07 -16.85
C CYS A 57 5.76 -44.81 -16.07
N SER A 58 6.28 -43.58 -16.13
CA SER A 58 7.36 -43.11 -15.27
C SER A 58 7.10 -41.64 -14.94
N ALA A 59 7.19 -41.33 -13.65
CA ALA A 59 6.91 -40.03 -13.07
C ALA A 59 7.66 -38.91 -13.80
N ILE A 60 6.91 -37.92 -14.28
CA ILE A 60 7.48 -36.69 -14.86
C ILE A 60 7.97 -35.85 -13.69
N GLY A 61 9.25 -36.01 -13.36
CA GLY A 61 9.99 -34.98 -12.65
C GLY A 61 9.99 -33.73 -13.51
N ALA A 62 9.38 -32.65 -13.00
CA ALA A 62 9.43 -31.35 -13.64
C ALA A 62 10.89 -30.89 -13.72
N LYS A 63 11.52 -31.08 -14.88
CA LYS A 63 12.78 -30.40 -15.22
C LYS A 63 12.47 -28.92 -15.26
N MET A 64 13.13 -28.16 -14.38
CA MET A 64 13.10 -26.71 -14.34
C MET A 64 13.24 -26.13 -15.74
N VAL A 65 12.27 -25.29 -16.09
CA VAL A 65 12.33 -24.33 -17.18
C VAL A 65 13.59 -23.48 -16.98
N SER A 66 14.35 -23.28 -18.05
CA SER A 66 15.51 -22.40 -18.08
C SER A 66 15.23 -21.11 -17.33
N ALA A 67 16.07 -20.78 -16.34
CA ALA A 67 15.99 -19.54 -15.60
C ALA A 67 15.95 -18.36 -16.61
N SER A 68 14.78 -17.72 -16.75
CA SER A 68 14.71 -16.40 -17.36
C SER A 68 15.74 -15.53 -16.65
N GLY A 69 16.62 -14.90 -17.43
CA GLY A 69 17.70 -14.07 -16.90
C GLY A 69 17.16 -13.07 -15.89
N VAL A 70 17.76 -13.02 -14.71
CA VAL A 70 17.46 -12.01 -13.70
C VAL A 70 17.63 -10.66 -14.38
N LYS A 71 16.54 -9.87 -14.49
CA LYS A 71 16.65 -8.49 -14.94
C LYS A 71 17.49 -7.75 -13.90
N THR A 72 18.67 -7.29 -14.31
CA THR A 72 19.50 -6.43 -13.46
C THR A 72 18.68 -5.21 -13.05
N PRO A 73 18.57 -4.89 -11.75
CA PRO A 73 17.87 -3.69 -11.31
C PRO A 73 18.44 -2.46 -12.03
N PRO A 74 17.60 -1.53 -12.51
CA PRO A 74 18.09 -0.28 -13.06
C PRO A 74 18.79 0.51 -11.95
N ALA A 75 20.08 0.80 -12.14
CA ALA A 75 20.80 1.72 -11.27
C ALA A 75 20.34 3.15 -11.59
N LEU A 76 19.33 3.64 -10.87
CA LEU A 76 18.87 5.02 -10.96
C LEU A 76 19.87 5.94 -10.27
N ASP A 77 20.34 6.94 -10.99
CA ASP A 77 21.15 8.05 -10.48
C ASP A 77 20.38 9.36 -10.69
N PHE A 78 20.69 10.36 -9.88
CA PHE A 78 20.05 11.67 -9.90
C PHE A 78 21.04 12.77 -9.55
N ASP A 79 20.81 13.96 -10.07
CA ASP A 79 21.63 15.13 -9.77
C ASP A 79 20.87 16.07 -8.85
N THR A 80 21.53 16.48 -7.76
CA THR A 80 21.04 17.46 -6.80
C THR A 80 22.11 18.53 -6.62
N GLN A 81 21.70 19.79 -6.59
CA GLN A 81 22.62 20.91 -6.31
C GLN A 81 22.53 21.37 -4.86
N VAL A 82 21.53 20.90 -4.12
CA VAL A 82 21.22 21.37 -2.76
C VAL A 82 21.59 20.35 -1.70
N PHE A 83 21.39 19.06 -1.95
CA PHE A 83 21.54 18.00 -0.95
C PHE A 83 22.77 17.14 -1.21
N ASN A 84 23.26 16.49 -0.16
CA ASN A 84 24.37 15.55 -0.28
C ASN A 84 23.86 14.18 -0.74
N LYS A 85 24.27 13.77 -1.94
CA LYS A 85 24.01 12.43 -2.49
C LYS A 85 24.99 11.43 -1.91
N GLU A 86 24.47 10.40 -1.24
CA GLU A 86 25.26 9.31 -0.65
C GLU A 86 25.07 8.02 -1.45
N LYS A 87 26.15 7.27 -1.64
CA LYS A 87 26.13 5.96 -2.27
C LYS A 87 26.07 4.87 -1.20
N ILE A 88 25.13 3.94 -1.34
CA ILE A 88 25.04 2.73 -0.52
C ILE A 88 25.24 1.48 -1.40
N SER A 89 25.72 0.39 -0.80
CA SER A 89 25.88 -0.90 -1.49
C SER A 89 24.97 -1.94 -0.85
N LEU A 90 23.99 -2.40 -1.61
CA LEU A 90 22.99 -3.38 -1.19
C LEU A 90 23.21 -4.66 -1.99
N ALA A 91 23.74 -5.70 -1.33
CA ALA A 91 24.03 -6.98 -1.99
C ALA A 91 24.90 -6.84 -3.26
N GLY A 92 25.88 -5.93 -3.26
CA GLY A 92 26.75 -5.64 -4.41
C GLY A 92 26.17 -4.67 -5.44
N HIS A 93 24.96 -4.15 -5.23
CA HIS A 93 24.33 -3.15 -6.09
C HIS A 93 24.50 -1.76 -5.48
N ASN A 94 25.09 -0.84 -6.24
CA ASN A 94 25.20 0.55 -5.80
C ASN A 94 23.88 1.27 -6.03
N GLU A 95 23.38 1.95 -5.00
CA GLU A 95 22.21 2.81 -5.05
C GLU A 95 22.54 4.17 -4.43
N TYR A 96 21.78 5.21 -4.80
CA TYR A 96 21.98 6.56 -4.29
C TYR A 96 20.81 7.00 -3.42
N ILE A 97 21.13 7.65 -2.31
CA ILE A 97 20.16 8.17 -1.35
C ILE A 97 20.51 9.61 -0.94
N VAL A 98 19.55 10.27 -0.33
CA VAL A 98 19.76 11.48 0.49
C VAL A 98 19.30 11.17 1.90
N ARG A 99 20.19 11.28 2.89
CA ARG A 99 19.81 11.23 4.31
C ARG A 99 19.04 12.49 4.68
N GLY A 100 17.98 12.34 5.46
CA GLY A 100 17.25 13.47 6.02
C GLY A 100 17.77 13.90 7.39
N GLY A 101 17.00 14.79 8.01
CA GLY A 101 17.31 15.37 9.31
C GLY A 101 16.88 16.82 9.38
N ARG A 102 16.49 17.28 10.57
CA ARG A 102 16.09 18.68 10.83
C ARG A 102 17.23 19.65 10.56
N ASN A 103 18.47 19.20 10.73
CA ASN A 103 19.67 19.97 10.38
C ASN A 103 19.74 20.36 8.89
N LEU A 104 18.93 19.75 8.02
CA LEU A 104 18.85 20.08 6.59
C LEU A 104 17.74 21.09 6.27
N PHE A 105 16.87 21.46 7.22
CA PHE A 105 15.80 22.42 6.98
C PHE A 105 16.28 23.80 6.49
N PRO A 106 17.44 24.33 6.90
CA PRO A 106 17.99 25.57 6.32
C PRO A 106 18.22 25.52 4.80
N LEU A 107 18.26 24.32 4.19
CA LEU A 107 18.42 24.14 2.74
C LEU A 107 17.09 24.20 1.97
N LEU A 108 15.96 24.11 2.67
CA LEU A 108 14.63 24.08 2.04
C LEU A 108 14.32 25.32 1.18
N PRO A 109 14.71 26.56 1.56
CA PRO A 109 14.50 27.73 0.68
C PRO A 109 15.21 27.62 -0.67
N GLU A 110 16.42 27.04 -0.71
CA GLU A 110 17.13 26.83 -1.99
C GLU A 110 16.50 25.68 -2.78
N ALA A 111 16.13 24.58 -2.11
CA ALA A 111 15.45 23.43 -2.73
C ALA A 111 14.10 23.83 -3.37
N PHE A 112 13.37 24.75 -2.73
CA PHE A 112 12.08 25.24 -3.20
C PHE A 112 12.16 26.57 -3.98
N LYS A 113 13.31 26.88 -4.56
CA LYS A 113 13.46 28.09 -5.38
C LYS A 113 12.41 28.16 -6.49
N GLY A 114 11.72 29.30 -6.56
CA GLY A 114 10.62 29.53 -7.49
C GLY A 114 9.26 29.02 -7.02
N VAL A 115 9.16 28.39 -5.84
CA VAL A 115 7.89 28.03 -5.20
C VAL A 115 7.54 29.08 -4.15
N LYS A 116 6.35 29.67 -4.24
CA LYS A 116 5.79 30.59 -3.23
C LYS A 116 4.61 29.98 -2.49
N GLN A 117 3.85 29.13 -3.16
CA GLN A 117 2.75 28.39 -2.56
C GLN A 117 2.82 26.90 -2.91
N ILE A 118 2.72 26.06 -1.86
CA ILE A 118 2.52 24.62 -1.95
C ILE A 118 1.05 24.32 -1.69
N GLY A 119 0.35 23.84 -2.71
CA GLY A 119 -1.06 23.46 -2.63
C GLY A 119 -1.21 22.00 -2.25
N VAL A 120 -1.68 21.70 -1.04
CA VAL A 120 -1.94 20.33 -0.57
C VAL A 120 -3.40 19.99 -0.84
N ILE A 121 -3.66 19.12 -1.80
CA ILE A 121 -5.00 18.83 -2.29
C ILE A 121 -5.55 17.55 -1.65
N GLY A 122 -6.59 17.69 -0.83
CA GLY A 122 -7.20 16.58 -0.10
C GLY A 122 -6.77 16.46 1.37
N TRP A 123 -7.63 15.84 2.19
CA TRP A 123 -7.44 15.67 3.64
C TRP A 123 -7.71 14.21 4.06
N GLY A 124 -7.18 13.25 3.28
CA GLY A 124 -7.28 11.82 3.56
C GLY A 124 -6.28 11.37 4.64
N SER A 125 -5.52 10.30 4.36
CA SER A 125 -4.48 9.81 5.28
C SER A 125 -3.19 10.65 5.17
N GLN A 126 -2.67 10.84 3.95
CA GLN A 126 -1.41 11.57 3.71
C GLN A 126 -1.54 13.09 3.85
N GLY A 127 -2.66 13.68 3.38
CA GLY A 127 -2.91 15.14 3.39
C GLY A 127 -2.65 15.83 4.73
N PRO A 128 -3.28 15.39 5.84
CA PRO A 128 -3.08 15.99 7.16
C PRO A 128 -1.63 15.90 7.64
N ALA A 129 -0.98 14.76 7.43
CA ALA A 129 0.39 14.52 7.90
C ALA A 129 1.39 15.39 7.13
N GLN A 130 1.33 15.37 5.81
CA GLN A 130 2.27 16.09 4.97
C GLN A 130 2.10 17.60 5.07
N ALA A 131 0.85 18.10 5.10
CA ALA A 131 0.60 19.52 5.29
C ALA A 131 1.20 20.06 6.59
N GLN A 132 1.00 19.34 7.71
CA GLN A 132 1.52 19.75 9.00
C GLN A 132 3.06 19.64 9.06
N ASN A 133 3.65 18.58 8.51
CA ASN A 133 5.11 18.43 8.50
C ASN A 133 5.76 19.51 7.64
N LEU A 134 5.24 19.77 6.43
CA LEU A 134 5.71 20.86 5.56
C LEU A 134 5.62 22.22 6.26
N ARG A 135 4.46 22.53 6.87
CA ARG A 135 4.28 23.79 7.61
C ARG A 135 5.30 23.92 8.75
N ASP A 136 5.45 22.87 9.56
CA ASP A 136 6.36 22.88 10.70
C ASP A 136 7.83 23.06 10.23
N SER A 137 8.26 22.32 9.20
CA SER A 137 9.62 22.39 8.65
C SER A 137 9.94 23.72 7.95
N LEU A 138 8.99 24.29 7.21
CA LEU A 138 9.15 25.59 6.57
C LEU A 138 9.22 26.73 7.61
N ALA A 139 8.44 26.63 8.69
CA ALA A 139 8.52 27.56 9.80
C ALA A 139 9.89 27.49 10.51
N GLU A 140 10.41 26.28 10.74
CA GLU A 140 11.75 26.07 11.31
C GLU A 140 12.87 26.59 10.39
N ALA A 141 12.70 26.41 9.07
CA ALA A 141 13.58 26.97 8.03
C ALA A 141 13.44 28.49 7.84
N LYS A 142 12.47 29.14 8.51
CA LYS A 142 12.11 30.57 8.34
C LYS A 142 11.80 30.93 6.88
N SER A 143 11.18 30.01 6.16
CA SER A 143 10.71 30.21 4.79
C SER A 143 9.38 30.99 4.78
N ASP A 144 9.16 31.78 3.74
CA ASP A 144 7.93 32.54 3.48
C ASP A 144 6.91 31.76 2.63
N ILE A 145 7.24 30.51 2.24
CA ILE A 145 6.37 29.65 1.44
C ILE A 145 5.08 29.32 2.19
N VAL A 146 3.95 29.52 1.53
CA VAL A 146 2.61 29.22 2.07
C VAL A 146 2.23 27.78 1.76
N VAL A 147 1.86 27.01 2.79
CA VAL A 147 1.18 25.71 2.63
C VAL A 147 -0.33 25.94 2.68
N LYS A 148 -1.01 25.77 1.53
CA LYS A 148 -2.46 26.00 1.40
C LYS A 148 -3.19 24.69 1.11
N ILE A 149 -4.24 24.40 1.88
CA ILE A 149 -5.05 23.20 1.72
C ILE A 149 -6.18 23.47 0.73
N GLY A 150 -6.31 22.62 -0.29
CA GLY A 150 -7.40 22.66 -1.26
C GLY A 150 -8.40 21.53 -1.02
N LEU A 151 -9.63 21.86 -0.67
CA LEU A 151 -10.71 20.88 -0.50
C LEU A 151 -11.89 21.16 -1.43
N ARG A 152 -12.59 20.09 -1.84
CA ARG A 152 -13.84 20.22 -2.59
C ARG A 152 -14.90 20.94 -1.75
N LYS A 153 -15.76 21.71 -2.41
CA LYS A 153 -16.92 22.35 -1.78
C LYS A 153 -17.76 21.31 -1.02
N GLY A 154 -18.09 21.60 0.23
CA GLY A 154 -18.87 20.70 1.10
C GLY A 154 -18.07 19.51 1.67
N SER A 155 -16.74 19.50 1.58
CA SER A 155 -15.91 18.47 2.22
C SER A 155 -16.15 18.44 3.74
N HIS A 156 -16.40 17.24 4.28
CA HIS A 156 -16.55 17.04 5.73
C HIS A 156 -15.26 17.35 6.51
N SER A 157 -14.10 17.28 5.85
CA SER A 157 -12.79 17.52 6.46
C SER A 157 -12.41 19.00 6.62
N LEU A 158 -13.27 19.95 6.21
CA LEU A 158 -13.00 21.39 6.40
C LEU A 158 -12.74 21.74 7.87
N ASN A 159 -13.57 21.22 8.78
CA ASN A 159 -13.42 21.48 10.21
C ASN A 159 -12.15 20.86 10.79
N GLU A 160 -11.69 19.73 10.24
CA GLU A 160 -10.45 19.08 10.67
C GLU A 160 -9.23 19.86 10.20
N ALA A 161 -9.23 20.38 8.97
CA ALA A 161 -8.17 21.26 8.48
C ALA A 161 -8.06 22.52 9.37
N ARG A 162 -9.21 23.12 9.74
CA ARG A 162 -9.25 24.25 10.69
C ARG A 162 -8.74 23.87 12.07
N ALA A 163 -9.14 22.72 12.61
CA ALA A 163 -8.64 22.22 13.89
C ALA A 163 -7.12 21.96 13.87
N ALA A 164 -6.56 21.61 12.71
CA ALA A 164 -5.13 21.48 12.51
C ALA A 164 -4.40 22.82 12.25
N GLY A 165 -5.12 23.95 12.23
CA GLY A 165 -4.56 25.30 12.07
C GLY A 165 -4.51 25.83 10.64
N PHE A 166 -5.21 25.22 9.69
CA PHE A 166 -5.35 25.71 8.31
C PHE A 166 -6.72 26.38 8.14
N SER A 167 -6.77 27.68 7.80
CA SER A 167 -8.02 28.44 7.74
C SER A 167 -8.10 29.40 6.56
N GLU A 168 -9.31 29.78 6.20
CA GLU A 168 -9.58 30.75 5.14
C GLU A 168 -9.02 32.14 5.48
N GLU A 169 -9.10 32.56 6.74
CA GLU A 169 -8.65 33.88 7.22
C GLU A 169 -7.13 34.05 7.12
N THR A 170 -6.40 32.96 7.30
CA THR A 170 -4.93 32.94 7.17
C THR A 170 -4.47 32.67 5.73
N GLY A 171 -5.41 32.46 4.79
CA GLY A 171 -5.12 32.12 3.41
C GLY A 171 -4.56 30.70 3.22
N THR A 172 -4.67 29.84 4.23
CA THR A 172 -4.08 28.48 4.24
C THR A 172 -5.10 27.35 4.02
N LEU A 173 -6.37 27.68 3.81
CA LEU A 173 -7.43 26.75 3.40
C LEU A 173 -8.32 27.40 2.33
N GLY A 174 -8.74 26.62 1.33
CA GLY A 174 -9.63 27.11 0.28
C GLY A 174 -10.19 26.02 -0.63
N ASP A 175 -10.81 26.45 -1.74
CA ASP A 175 -11.31 25.55 -2.77
C ASP A 175 -10.15 24.83 -3.49
N ILE A 176 -10.38 23.58 -3.86
CA ILE A 176 -9.43 22.74 -4.59
C ILE A 176 -8.88 23.42 -5.85
N TYR A 177 -9.72 23.94 -6.74
CA TYR A 177 -9.28 24.45 -8.05
C TYR A 177 -8.64 25.82 -7.94
N GLU A 178 -9.10 26.65 -7.01
CA GLU A 178 -8.44 27.91 -6.65
C GLU A 178 -7.04 27.64 -6.11
N THR A 179 -6.91 26.65 -5.23
CA THR A 179 -5.61 26.28 -4.63
C THR A 179 -4.66 25.74 -5.69
N ILE A 180 -5.12 24.87 -6.60
CA ILE A 180 -4.32 24.39 -7.74
C ILE A 180 -3.84 25.56 -8.59
N SER A 181 -4.75 26.47 -8.97
CA SER A 181 -4.43 27.62 -9.83
C SER A 181 -3.46 28.61 -9.18
N GLY A 182 -3.46 28.68 -7.84
CA GLY A 182 -2.58 29.56 -7.07
C GLY A 182 -1.22 28.96 -6.72
N SER A 183 -1.01 27.65 -6.90
CA SER A 183 0.19 26.96 -6.41
C SER A 183 1.26 26.77 -7.47
N ASP A 184 2.53 26.78 -7.03
CA ASP A 184 3.69 26.51 -7.90
C ASP A 184 4.15 25.05 -7.76
N LEU A 185 3.86 24.44 -6.60
CA LEU A 185 3.91 23.01 -6.35
C LEU A 185 2.53 22.55 -5.88
N VAL A 186 1.91 21.63 -6.60
CA VAL A 186 0.61 21.03 -6.25
C VAL A 186 0.84 19.60 -5.78
N LEU A 187 0.56 19.30 -4.52
CA LEU A 187 0.60 17.95 -3.96
C LEU A 187 -0.78 17.31 -4.06
N LEU A 188 -0.95 16.34 -4.96
CA LEU A 188 -2.23 15.70 -5.20
C LEU A 188 -2.43 14.49 -4.27
N LEU A 189 -3.06 14.72 -3.11
CA LEU A 189 -3.23 13.75 -2.02
C LEU A 189 -4.69 13.34 -1.78
N ILE A 190 -5.50 13.37 -2.85
CA ILE A 190 -6.86 12.79 -2.89
C ILE A 190 -6.79 11.28 -3.18
N SER A 191 -7.91 10.57 -3.04
CA SER A 191 -7.95 9.14 -3.36
C SER A 191 -7.57 8.89 -4.81
N ASP A 192 -6.88 7.80 -5.08
CA ASP A 192 -6.36 7.47 -6.41
C ASP A 192 -7.46 7.34 -7.47
N SER A 193 -8.60 6.76 -7.10
CA SER A 193 -9.79 6.72 -7.98
C SER A 193 -10.32 8.11 -8.31
N ALA A 194 -10.21 9.08 -7.39
CA ALA A 194 -10.61 10.46 -7.64
C ALA A 194 -9.60 11.18 -8.54
N GLN A 195 -8.30 10.86 -8.44
CA GLN A 195 -7.30 11.34 -9.40
C GLN A 195 -7.64 10.85 -10.81
N ALA A 196 -7.92 9.55 -10.97
CA ALA A 196 -8.30 8.94 -12.24
C ALA A 196 -9.57 9.57 -12.85
N ASP A 197 -10.55 9.94 -12.04
CA ASP A 197 -11.80 10.53 -12.53
C ASP A 197 -11.73 12.05 -12.75
N ASN A 198 -10.66 12.74 -12.31
CA ASN A 198 -10.60 14.21 -12.33
C ASN A 198 -9.29 14.80 -12.90
N TYR A 199 -8.35 13.98 -13.38
CA TYR A 199 -7.03 14.45 -13.82
C TYR A 199 -7.11 15.55 -14.87
N GLU A 200 -8.03 15.47 -15.84
CA GLU A 200 -8.19 16.50 -16.89
C GLU A 200 -8.49 17.87 -16.29
N LYS A 201 -9.40 17.91 -15.32
CA LYS A 201 -9.79 19.15 -14.64
C LYS A 201 -8.69 19.64 -13.72
N ILE A 202 -7.91 18.76 -13.09
CA ILE A 202 -6.74 19.16 -12.31
C ILE A 202 -5.71 19.80 -13.23
N PHE A 203 -5.34 19.12 -14.33
CA PHE A 203 -4.37 19.59 -15.31
C PHE A 203 -4.77 20.94 -15.92
N SER A 204 -6.06 21.15 -16.21
CA SER A 204 -6.54 22.41 -16.80
C SER A 204 -6.40 23.62 -15.87
N HIS A 205 -6.26 23.42 -14.56
CA HIS A 205 -6.10 24.50 -13.58
C HIS A 205 -4.64 24.71 -13.17
N MET A 206 -3.72 23.82 -13.57
CA MET A 206 -2.31 23.98 -13.22
C MET A 206 -1.69 25.18 -13.94
N LYS A 207 -0.84 25.93 -13.24
CA LYS A 207 -0.07 27.00 -13.88
C LYS A 207 0.91 26.38 -14.89
N PRO A 208 1.14 26.98 -16.06
CA PRO A 208 2.25 26.60 -16.92
C PRO A 208 3.58 26.65 -16.16
N ASN A 209 4.44 25.65 -16.39
CA ASN A 209 5.73 25.45 -15.75
C ASN A 209 5.69 25.24 -14.22
N SER A 210 4.52 24.96 -13.65
CA SER A 210 4.41 24.50 -12.26
C SER A 210 4.76 23.03 -12.11
N ILE A 211 4.77 22.54 -10.87
CA ILE A 211 5.15 21.18 -10.52
C ILE A 211 3.94 20.44 -9.93
N LEU A 212 3.63 19.28 -10.47
CA LEU A 212 2.72 18.31 -9.87
C LEU A 212 3.53 17.32 -9.03
N GLY A 213 3.27 17.27 -7.73
CA GLY A 213 3.79 16.28 -6.80
C GLY A 213 2.74 15.21 -6.50
N LEU A 214 3.12 13.94 -6.66
CA LEU A 214 2.31 12.78 -6.28
C LEU A 214 2.96 12.04 -5.11
N SER A 215 2.16 11.42 -4.24
CA SER A 215 2.69 10.48 -3.23
C SER A 215 2.42 9.02 -3.58
N HIS A 216 2.02 8.78 -4.82
CA HIS A 216 1.82 7.47 -5.40
C HIS A 216 1.72 7.58 -6.94
N GLY A 217 2.24 6.60 -7.67
CA GLY A 217 2.28 6.57 -9.14
C GLY A 217 1.03 6.01 -9.81
N PHE A 218 -0.04 5.74 -9.06
CA PHE A 218 -1.31 5.24 -9.59
C PHE A 218 -1.81 6.04 -10.80
N LEU A 219 -1.72 7.38 -10.75
CA LEU A 219 -2.20 8.22 -11.85
C LEU A 219 -1.42 7.96 -13.14
N LEU A 220 -0.11 7.69 -13.07
CA LEU A 220 0.66 7.27 -14.25
C LEU A 220 0.12 5.96 -14.81
N GLY A 221 -0.03 4.93 -13.96
CA GLY A 221 -0.55 3.63 -14.42
C GLY A 221 -1.97 3.73 -14.99
N HIS A 222 -2.81 4.62 -14.45
CA HIS A 222 -4.12 4.92 -15.01
C HIS A 222 -4.03 5.56 -16.40
N LEU A 223 -3.23 6.61 -16.56
CA LEU A 223 -3.01 7.29 -17.85
C LEU A 223 -2.44 6.33 -18.90
N GLN A 224 -1.46 5.51 -18.53
CA GLN A 224 -0.90 4.46 -19.39
C GLN A 224 -1.98 3.48 -19.86
N SER A 225 -2.92 3.08 -19.00
CA SER A 225 -4.06 2.21 -19.36
C SER A 225 -5.02 2.82 -20.39
N LEU A 226 -4.98 4.15 -20.57
CA LEU A 226 -5.74 4.91 -21.55
C LEU A 226 -4.91 5.29 -22.78
N GLY A 227 -3.61 4.95 -22.83
CA GLY A 227 -2.69 5.42 -23.87
C GLY A 227 -2.37 6.91 -23.76
N LEU A 228 -2.47 7.48 -22.57
CA LEU A 228 -2.22 8.90 -22.27
C LEU A 228 -0.97 9.07 -21.39
N ASP A 229 -0.52 10.32 -21.26
CA ASP A 229 0.58 10.74 -20.39
C ASP A 229 0.27 12.14 -19.82
N PHE A 230 1.09 12.61 -18.89
CA PHE A 230 0.94 13.93 -18.27
C PHE A 230 1.15 15.08 -19.27
N PRO A 231 0.56 16.28 -19.00
CA PRO A 231 0.78 17.47 -19.81
C PRO A 231 2.27 17.84 -19.92
N LYS A 232 2.72 18.26 -21.11
CA LYS A 232 4.14 18.56 -21.37
C LYS A 232 4.64 19.89 -20.80
N ASN A 233 3.75 20.74 -20.29
CA ASN A 233 4.04 22.08 -19.81
C ASN A 233 4.12 22.18 -18.27
N ILE A 234 4.25 21.08 -17.54
CA ILE A 234 4.40 21.04 -16.08
C ILE A 234 5.50 20.03 -15.69
N SER A 235 6.23 20.22 -14.60
CA SER A 235 7.04 19.11 -14.06
C SER A 235 6.15 18.12 -13.33
N VAL A 236 6.54 16.85 -13.30
CA VAL A 236 5.85 15.77 -12.58
C VAL A 236 6.86 15.03 -11.73
N ILE A 237 6.68 15.10 -10.42
CA ILE A 237 7.55 14.47 -9.42
C ILE A 237 6.72 13.61 -8.47
N ALA A 238 7.40 12.76 -7.71
CA ALA A 238 6.79 12.00 -6.64
C ALA A 238 7.67 11.97 -5.40
N VAL A 239 7.03 11.98 -4.25
CA VAL A 239 7.62 11.63 -2.96
C VAL A 239 6.62 10.73 -2.25
N CYS A 240 6.98 9.46 -2.10
CA CYS A 240 6.10 8.41 -1.62
C CYS A 240 6.62 7.87 -0.28
N PRO A 241 6.06 8.36 0.86
CA PRO A 241 6.40 7.80 2.17
C PRO A 241 6.05 6.32 2.23
N LYS A 242 7.01 5.50 2.64
CA LYS A 242 6.89 4.04 2.84
C LYS A 242 6.29 3.75 4.21
N GLY A 243 5.07 4.26 4.38
CA GLY A 243 4.28 4.19 5.60
C GLY A 243 2.98 4.99 5.51
N MET A 244 2.02 4.64 6.36
CA MET A 244 0.72 5.30 6.41
C MET A 244 0.81 6.77 6.89
N GLY A 245 -0.12 7.63 6.47
CA GLY A 245 -0.13 9.04 6.86
C GLY A 245 0.00 9.29 8.38
N PRO A 246 -0.75 8.58 9.25
CA PRO A 246 -0.59 8.68 10.69
C PRO A 246 0.85 8.43 11.20
N SER A 247 1.58 7.46 10.63
CA SER A 247 2.97 7.19 11.03
C SER A 247 3.93 8.29 10.57
N VAL A 248 3.70 8.84 9.37
CA VAL A 248 4.45 10.01 8.85
C VAL A 248 4.38 11.20 9.81
N ARG A 249 3.20 11.51 10.35
CA ARG A 249 3.07 12.59 11.35
C ARG A 249 3.67 12.20 12.69
N ARG A 250 3.36 10.99 13.19
CA ARG A 250 3.77 10.55 14.54
C ARG A 250 5.28 10.54 14.70
N LEU A 251 6.00 9.91 13.77
CA LEU A 251 7.46 9.82 13.83
C LEU A 251 8.13 11.18 13.61
N TYR A 252 7.58 12.04 12.74
CA TYR A 252 8.07 13.42 12.60
C TYR A 252 7.98 14.21 13.92
N VAL A 253 6.88 14.05 14.65
CA VAL A 253 6.69 14.68 15.97
C VAL A 253 7.64 14.08 17.01
N GLN A 254 7.81 12.76 17.06
CA GLN A 254 8.83 12.13 17.91
C GLN A 254 10.25 12.61 17.56
N GLY A 255 10.50 12.90 16.28
CA GLY A 255 11.76 13.44 15.77
C GLY A 255 12.02 14.92 16.05
N LYS A 256 11.14 15.62 16.78
CA LYS A 256 11.45 16.97 17.29
C LYS A 256 12.59 16.93 18.32
N GLU A 257 12.65 15.86 19.09
CA GLU A 257 13.68 15.66 20.13
C GLU A 257 14.88 14.86 19.63
N VAL A 258 14.73 14.12 18.50
CA VAL A 258 15.76 13.24 17.95
C VAL A 258 15.89 13.47 16.45
N ASN A 259 17.06 13.93 16.02
CA ASN A 259 17.33 14.17 14.61
C ASN A 259 17.19 12.89 13.79
N GLY A 260 16.49 12.97 12.65
CA GLY A 260 16.38 11.86 11.69
C GLY A 260 15.26 10.85 11.97
N ALA A 261 14.28 11.16 12.83
CA ALA A 261 13.08 10.33 12.96
C ALA A 261 11.94 10.77 12.03
N GLY A 262 11.35 9.79 11.34
CA GLY A 262 10.30 9.95 10.34
C GLY A 262 10.07 8.64 9.59
N ILE A 263 9.35 8.70 8.47
CA ILE A 263 9.12 7.55 7.57
C ILE A 263 10.00 7.71 6.33
N ASN A 264 10.70 6.64 5.92
CA ASN A 264 11.50 6.66 4.69
C ASN A 264 10.61 6.98 3.49
N SER A 265 11.17 7.62 2.48
CA SER A 265 10.43 7.88 1.24
C SER A 265 11.22 7.45 0.02
N SER A 266 10.51 6.98 -0.99
CA SER A 266 11.05 6.99 -2.35
C SER A 266 10.75 8.33 -3.01
N PHE A 267 11.55 8.72 -4.00
CA PHE A 267 11.20 9.85 -4.87
C PHE A 267 11.39 9.50 -6.34
N ALA A 268 10.63 10.17 -7.21
CA ALA A 268 10.73 10.02 -8.65
C ALA A 268 10.64 11.39 -9.35
N VAL A 269 11.31 11.52 -10.47
CA VAL A 269 11.16 12.64 -11.41
C VAL A 269 10.71 12.04 -12.74
N HIS A 270 9.43 12.21 -13.07
CA HIS A 270 8.84 11.71 -14.32
C HIS A 270 9.00 12.69 -15.47
N GLN A 271 8.82 13.99 -15.17
CA GLN A 271 9.01 15.07 -16.14
C GLN A 271 9.63 16.27 -15.44
N ASP A 272 10.68 16.84 -16.04
CA ASP A 272 11.33 18.06 -15.55
C ASP A 272 11.37 19.11 -16.67
N VAL A 273 10.65 20.21 -16.50
CA VAL A 273 10.51 21.24 -17.54
C VAL A 273 11.51 22.38 -17.42
N ASP A 274 12.18 22.53 -16.28
CA ASP A 274 13.04 23.69 -16.00
C ASP A 274 14.27 23.38 -15.13
N GLY A 275 14.52 22.10 -14.80
CA GLY A 275 15.71 21.64 -14.07
C GLY A 275 15.56 21.67 -12.54
N ARG A 276 14.40 22.08 -12.00
CA ARG A 276 14.18 22.19 -10.55
C ARG A 276 13.60 20.92 -9.92
N ALA A 277 13.11 19.99 -10.73
CA ALA A 277 12.25 18.90 -10.26
C ALA A 277 12.91 18.03 -9.17
N THR A 278 14.19 17.66 -9.35
CA THR A 278 14.91 16.80 -8.40
C THR A 278 15.06 17.47 -7.03
N ASP A 279 15.55 18.71 -6.98
CA ASP A 279 15.76 19.40 -5.71
C ASP A 279 14.44 19.74 -5.00
N VAL A 280 13.36 20.03 -5.76
CA VAL A 280 12.02 20.20 -5.18
C VAL A 280 11.50 18.88 -4.58
N ALA A 281 11.69 17.75 -5.25
CA ALA A 281 11.29 16.43 -4.73
C ALA A 281 12.08 16.07 -3.47
N LEU A 282 13.40 16.26 -3.47
CA LEU A 282 14.25 16.01 -2.32
C LEU A 282 13.91 16.96 -1.15
N GLY A 283 13.69 18.25 -1.44
CA GLY A 283 13.26 19.24 -0.45
C GLY A 283 11.92 18.87 0.19
N TRP A 284 10.96 18.40 -0.62
CA TRP A 284 9.69 17.88 -0.12
C TRP A 284 9.92 16.68 0.80
N SER A 285 10.67 15.67 0.37
CA SER A 285 10.95 14.49 1.19
C SER A 285 11.65 14.83 2.52
N VAL A 286 12.66 15.71 2.48
CA VAL A 286 13.35 16.19 3.69
C VAL A 286 12.39 16.93 4.62
N ALA A 287 11.52 17.80 4.08
CA ALA A 287 10.52 18.52 4.87
C ALA A 287 9.43 17.60 5.47
N LEU A 288 9.20 16.41 4.91
CA LEU A 288 8.35 15.39 5.53
C LEU A 288 9.04 14.68 6.71
N GLY A 289 10.36 14.82 6.83
CA GLY A 289 11.18 14.17 7.86
C GLY A 289 11.73 12.81 7.45
N SER A 290 11.82 12.49 6.16
CA SER A 290 12.30 11.19 5.68
C SER A 290 13.71 10.88 6.19
N PRO A 291 13.95 9.80 6.95
CA PRO A 291 15.27 9.44 7.49
C PRO A 291 16.30 9.22 6.37
N PHE A 292 15.87 8.55 5.31
CA PHE A 292 16.52 8.61 4.01
C PHE A 292 15.50 8.61 2.88
N THR A 293 15.92 9.17 1.75
CA THR A 293 15.15 9.22 0.51
C THR A 293 15.92 8.46 -0.57
N PHE A 294 15.27 7.50 -1.24
CA PHE A 294 15.87 6.71 -2.32
C PHE A 294 15.18 6.96 -3.66
N ALA A 295 15.93 6.87 -4.75
CA ALA A 295 15.40 7.11 -6.09
C ALA A 295 14.60 5.89 -6.62
N THR A 296 13.48 6.17 -7.28
CA THR A 296 12.68 5.22 -8.06
C THR A 296 12.08 5.94 -9.28
N THR A 297 11.23 5.25 -10.04
CA THR A 297 10.37 5.84 -11.06
C THR A 297 8.91 5.75 -10.62
N LEU A 298 8.04 6.61 -11.14
CA LEU A 298 6.59 6.46 -10.91
C LEU A 298 6.09 5.07 -11.29
N GLU A 299 6.65 4.47 -12.35
CA GLU A 299 6.25 3.14 -12.82
C GLU A 299 6.66 2.02 -11.87
N GLN A 300 7.91 2.03 -11.40
CA GLN A 300 8.36 1.06 -10.40
C GLN A 300 7.60 1.24 -9.09
N GLU A 301 7.40 2.48 -8.65
CA GLU A 301 6.72 2.78 -7.40
C GLU A 301 5.28 2.28 -7.40
N TYR A 302 4.47 2.56 -8.43
CA TYR A 302 3.08 2.08 -8.40
C TYR A 302 3.02 0.55 -8.49
N LYS A 303 3.99 -0.08 -9.17
CA LYS A 303 4.07 -1.53 -9.28
C LYS A 303 4.43 -2.17 -7.96
N SER A 304 5.40 -1.64 -7.22
CA SER A 304 5.81 -2.19 -5.93
C SER A 304 4.81 -1.90 -4.83
N ASP A 305 4.27 -0.67 -4.77
CA ASP A 305 3.41 -0.18 -3.69
C ASP A 305 2.03 -0.85 -3.72
N ILE A 306 1.30 -0.78 -4.86
CA ILE A 306 -0.03 -1.41 -5.03
C ILE A 306 0.06 -2.91 -4.77
N PHE A 307 1.15 -3.54 -5.20
CA PHE A 307 1.44 -4.94 -4.93
C PHE A 307 1.76 -5.20 -3.45
N GLY A 308 2.62 -4.39 -2.82
CA GLY A 308 3.06 -4.53 -1.43
C GLY A 308 1.90 -4.46 -0.44
N GLU A 309 0.99 -3.49 -0.62
CA GLU A 309 -0.22 -3.33 0.20
C GLU A 309 -1.21 -4.52 0.07
N ARG A 310 -1.14 -5.29 -1.03
CA ARG A 310 -1.89 -6.54 -1.21
C ARG A 310 -1.13 -7.75 -0.70
N GLY A 311 0.18 -7.70 -0.77
CA GLY A 311 1.13 -8.63 -0.19
C GLY A 311 1.30 -8.44 1.32
N ILE A 312 2.54 -8.55 1.79
CA ILE A 312 2.86 -8.68 3.21
C ILE A 312 2.47 -7.47 4.06
N LEU A 313 2.34 -6.29 3.46
CA LEU A 313 2.08 -5.06 4.21
C LEU A 313 0.69 -5.08 4.86
N LEU A 314 -0.34 -5.55 4.15
CA LEU A 314 -1.72 -5.61 4.67
C LEU A 314 -2.46 -6.90 4.29
N GLY A 315 -2.66 -7.16 2.99
CA GLY A 315 -3.52 -8.24 2.51
C GLY A 315 -3.04 -9.63 2.93
N ALA A 316 -1.80 -9.98 2.57
CA ALA A 316 -1.25 -11.30 2.85
C ALA A 316 -1.09 -11.57 4.35
N VAL A 317 -0.63 -10.60 5.13
CA VAL A 317 -0.53 -10.77 6.60
C VAL A 317 -1.91 -10.97 7.24
N HIS A 318 -2.96 -10.30 6.75
CA HIS A 318 -4.35 -10.55 7.18
C HIS A 318 -4.78 -11.99 6.87
N GLY A 319 -4.55 -12.47 5.63
CA GLY A 319 -4.87 -13.86 5.26
C GLY A 319 -4.08 -14.90 6.06
N VAL A 320 -2.80 -14.64 6.33
CA VAL A 320 -1.94 -15.50 7.15
C VAL A 320 -2.47 -15.63 8.57
N VAL A 321 -2.82 -14.52 9.23
CA VAL A 321 -3.29 -14.60 10.63
C VAL A 321 -4.66 -15.25 10.75
N GLU A 322 -5.57 -15.03 9.80
CA GLU A 322 -6.89 -15.70 9.76
C GLU A 322 -6.75 -17.22 9.58
N SER A 323 -5.91 -17.64 8.62
CA SER A 323 -5.69 -19.07 8.32
C SER A 323 -4.98 -19.80 9.46
N LEU A 324 -3.94 -19.22 10.04
CA LEU A 324 -3.22 -19.80 11.18
C LEU A 324 -4.08 -19.83 12.44
N PHE A 325 -4.85 -18.78 12.73
CA PHE A 325 -5.75 -18.75 13.89
C PHE A 325 -6.75 -19.90 13.78
N ARG A 326 -7.37 -20.06 12.61
CA ARG A 326 -8.31 -21.14 12.35
C ARG A 326 -7.65 -22.50 12.54
N ARG A 327 -6.52 -22.74 11.90
CA ARG A 327 -5.74 -23.98 12.02
C ARG A 327 -5.40 -24.31 13.47
N TYR A 328 -4.93 -23.35 14.26
CA TYR A 328 -4.57 -23.58 15.65
C TYR A 328 -5.80 -23.95 16.49
N THR A 329 -6.92 -23.24 16.32
CA THR A 329 -8.15 -23.56 17.06
C THR A 329 -8.76 -24.92 16.65
N GLU A 330 -8.69 -25.29 15.37
CA GLU A 330 -9.14 -26.60 14.88
C GLU A 330 -8.29 -27.75 15.44
N ASN A 331 -7.01 -27.49 15.73
CA ASN A 331 -6.10 -28.42 16.39
C ASN A 331 -6.16 -28.35 17.93
N GLY A 332 -7.21 -27.73 18.50
CA GLY A 332 -7.48 -27.73 19.94
C GLY A 332 -6.76 -26.66 20.75
N MET A 333 -6.09 -25.70 20.11
CA MET A 333 -5.53 -24.53 20.81
C MET A 333 -6.65 -23.60 21.27
N ASP A 334 -6.58 -23.11 22.51
CA ASP A 334 -7.48 -22.07 23.02
C ASP A 334 -7.44 -20.80 22.14
N GLU A 335 -8.58 -20.11 22.00
CA GLU A 335 -8.69 -18.94 21.13
C GLU A 335 -7.74 -17.81 21.52
N GLU A 336 -7.62 -17.49 22.81
CA GLU A 336 -6.74 -16.39 23.26
C GLU A 336 -5.27 -16.75 22.97
N LEU A 337 -4.89 -18.01 23.15
CA LEU A 337 -3.56 -18.50 22.82
C LEU A 337 -3.30 -18.53 21.30
N ALA A 338 -4.29 -18.93 20.50
CA ALA A 338 -4.20 -18.91 19.03
C ALA A 338 -4.03 -17.48 18.51
N TYR A 339 -4.72 -16.50 19.08
CA TYR A 339 -4.53 -15.09 18.74
C TYR A 339 -3.11 -14.61 19.11
N LYS A 340 -2.63 -14.97 20.30
CA LYS A 340 -1.26 -14.63 20.74
C LYS A 340 -0.20 -15.25 19.84
N ASN A 341 -0.35 -16.52 19.47
CA ASN A 341 0.58 -17.24 18.61
C ASN A 341 0.49 -16.83 17.13
N THR A 342 -0.43 -15.96 16.75
CA THR A 342 -0.55 -15.40 15.39
C THR A 342 -0.30 -13.91 15.38
N VAL A 343 -1.28 -13.10 15.78
CA VAL A 343 -1.24 -11.64 15.66
C VAL A 343 -0.20 -11.03 16.60
N GLU A 344 -0.22 -11.37 17.89
CA GLU A 344 0.75 -10.80 18.85
C GLU A 344 2.17 -11.25 18.50
N CYS A 345 2.32 -12.51 18.08
CA CYS A 345 3.59 -13.08 17.63
C CYS A 345 4.20 -12.31 16.45
N ILE A 346 3.43 -12.11 15.38
CA ILE A 346 3.90 -11.41 14.17
C ILE A 346 4.17 -9.94 14.47
N THR A 347 3.22 -9.26 15.10
CA THR A 347 3.24 -7.80 15.25
C THR A 347 4.11 -7.32 16.43
N GLY A 348 4.43 -8.20 17.37
CA GLY A 348 5.33 -7.92 18.49
C GLY A 348 6.74 -8.45 18.23
N ILE A 349 7.05 -9.64 18.77
CA ILE A 349 8.43 -10.16 18.82
C ILE A 349 9.04 -10.41 17.45
N ILE A 350 8.27 -10.91 16.45
CA ILE A 350 8.80 -11.11 15.10
C ILE A 350 9.14 -9.77 14.46
N SER A 351 8.21 -8.82 14.44
CA SER A 351 8.43 -7.48 13.88
C SER A 351 9.60 -6.77 14.53
N ARG A 352 9.68 -6.76 15.87
CA ARG A 352 10.80 -6.17 16.61
C ARG A 352 12.15 -6.82 16.26
N THR A 353 12.17 -8.15 16.16
CA THR A 353 13.40 -8.88 15.83
C THR A 353 13.85 -8.57 14.40
N ILE A 354 12.93 -8.58 13.43
CA ILE A 354 13.25 -8.27 12.03
C ILE A 354 13.72 -6.82 11.88
N SER A 355 13.01 -5.88 12.49
CA SER A 355 13.34 -4.44 12.49
C SER A 355 14.79 -4.16 12.93
N THR A 356 15.24 -4.83 13.99
CA THR A 356 16.54 -4.54 14.62
C THR A 356 17.67 -5.48 14.21
N LYS A 357 17.36 -6.72 13.82
CA LYS A 357 18.37 -7.78 13.59
C LYS A 357 18.13 -8.61 12.32
N GLY A 358 17.03 -8.37 11.59
CA GLY A 358 16.70 -9.10 10.37
C GLY A 358 16.06 -10.47 10.59
N MET A 359 15.66 -11.12 9.49
CA MET A 359 14.91 -12.38 9.49
C MET A 359 15.72 -13.57 10.03
N LEU A 360 17.02 -13.64 9.75
CA LEU A 360 17.87 -14.73 10.26
C LEU A 360 17.89 -14.76 11.80
N ALA A 361 17.86 -13.60 12.45
CA ALA A 361 17.82 -13.53 13.91
C ALA A 361 16.54 -14.13 14.50
N VAL A 362 15.41 -14.08 13.78
CA VAL A 362 14.18 -14.78 14.18
C VAL A 362 14.44 -16.28 14.20
N TYR A 363 14.92 -16.82 13.08
CA TYR A 363 15.23 -18.26 12.95
C TYR A 363 16.27 -18.71 13.99
N ASP A 364 17.35 -17.95 14.16
CA ASP A 364 18.45 -18.32 15.05
C ASP A 364 18.08 -18.29 16.54
N SER A 365 17.07 -17.49 16.91
CA SER A 365 16.55 -17.42 18.28
C SER A 365 15.69 -18.62 18.70
N LEU A 366 15.27 -19.45 17.73
CA LEU A 366 14.46 -20.64 17.98
C LEU A 366 15.28 -21.78 18.58
N THR A 367 14.61 -22.66 19.34
CA THR A 367 15.18 -23.95 19.80
C THR A 367 15.44 -24.88 18.62
N ALA A 368 16.16 -25.99 18.83
CA ALA A 368 16.41 -26.97 17.77
C ALA A 368 15.09 -27.55 17.21
N GLU A 369 14.12 -27.81 18.07
CA GLU A 369 12.77 -28.26 17.71
C GLU A 369 12.00 -27.15 16.98
N GLY A 370 12.07 -25.91 17.49
CA GLY A 370 11.44 -24.76 16.84
C GLY A 370 12.00 -24.48 15.44
N LYS A 371 13.31 -24.69 15.23
CA LYS A 371 13.92 -24.58 13.89
C LYS A 371 13.32 -25.60 12.91
N LYS A 372 13.04 -26.83 13.34
CA LYS A 372 12.37 -27.84 12.50
C LYS A 372 10.94 -27.43 12.13
N GLU A 373 10.18 -26.90 13.10
CA GLU A 373 8.83 -26.37 12.85
C GLU A 373 8.84 -25.17 11.89
N PHE A 374 9.79 -24.25 12.07
CA PHE A 374 10.00 -23.13 11.16
C PHE A 374 10.30 -23.62 9.74
N GLU A 375 11.23 -24.56 9.59
CA GLU A 375 11.63 -25.09 8.27
C GLU A 375 10.46 -25.81 7.58
N ALA A 376 9.65 -26.57 8.33
CA ALA A 376 8.45 -27.21 7.80
C ALA A 376 7.42 -26.18 7.29
N ALA A 377 7.11 -25.18 8.12
CA ALA A 377 6.19 -24.10 7.74
C ALA A 377 6.72 -23.29 6.56
N TYR A 378 8.01 -22.94 6.57
CA TYR A 378 8.64 -22.13 5.54
C TYR A 378 8.65 -22.86 4.20
N SER A 379 9.13 -24.11 4.19
CA SER A 379 9.19 -24.96 3.00
C SER A 379 7.81 -25.17 2.37
N ALA A 380 6.77 -25.35 3.19
CA ALA A 380 5.41 -25.58 2.70
C ALA A 380 4.71 -24.28 2.23
N SER A 381 5.06 -23.13 2.80
CA SER A 381 4.32 -21.88 2.56
C SER A 381 4.94 -20.96 1.50
N TYR A 382 6.22 -21.14 1.19
CA TYR A 382 6.95 -20.24 0.28
C TYR A 382 6.31 -20.18 -1.12
N TYR A 383 6.13 -21.33 -1.78
CA TYR A 383 5.57 -21.35 -3.14
C TYR A 383 4.08 -21.01 -3.21
N PRO A 384 3.20 -21.52 -2.30
CA PRO A 384 1.81 -21.06 -2.24
C PRO A 384 1.69 -19.54 -2.06
N SER A 385 2.54 -18.93 -1.22
CA SER A 385 2.56 -17.48 -1.07
C SER A 385 3.06 -16.78 -2.34
N MET A 386 4.13 -17.31 -2.94
CA MET A 386 4.69 -16.80 -4.20
C MET A 386 3.68 -16.84 -5.34
N ASP A 387 2.83 -17.86 -5.43
CA ASP A 387 1.79 -17.99 -6.45
C ASP A 387 0.85 -16.77 -6.45
N ILE A 388 0.22 -16.48 -5.29
CA ILE A 388 -0.69 -15.33 -5.17
C ILE A 388 0.05 -14.00 -5.32
N LEU A 389 1.26 -13.88 -4.78
CA LEU A 389 2.07 -12.68 -4.97
C LEU A 389 2.39 -12.48 -6.46
N TYR A 390 2.71 -13.55 -7.18
CA TYR A 390 3.06 -13.46 -8.58
C TYR A 390 1.86 -13.02 -9.42
N GLU A 391 0.70 -13.65 -9.21
CA GLU A 391 -0.59 -13.25 -9.82
C GLU A 391 -0.87 -11.76 -9.55
N CYS A 392 -0.78 -11.35 -8.27
CA CYS A 392 -1.06 -9.98 -7.86
C CYS A 392 -0.14 -8.97 -8.56
N TYR A 393 1.16 -9.24 -8.64
CA TYR A 393 2.09 -8.33 -9.29
C TYR A 393 1.76 -8.15 -10.78
N GLU A 394 1.44 -9.23 -11.50
CA GLU A 394 1.10 -9.16 -12.93
C GLU A 394 -0.24 -8.45 -13.18
N ASP A 395 -1.21 -8.59 -12.29
CA ASP A 395 -2.47 -7.83 -12.31
C ASP A 395 -2.23 -6.33 -12.12
N VAL A 396 -1.29 -5.94 -11.25
CA VAL A 396 -0.88 -4.54 -11.06
C VAL A 396 -0.16 -4.02 -12.29
N ALA A 397 0.89 -4.72 -12.74
CA ALA A 397 1.73 -4.28 -13.85
C ALA A 397 0.99 -4.24 -15.20
N SER A 398 -0.06 -5.03 -15.37
CA SER A 398 -0.93 -5.00 -16.57
C SER A 398 -1.97 -3.87 -16.54
N GLY A 399 -2.12 -3.16 -15.41
CA GLY A 399 -3.15 -2.14 -15.22
C GLY A 399 -4.53 -2.69 -14.84
N SER A 400 -4.69 -4.01 -14.75
CA SER A 400 -5.94 -4.68 -14.36
C SER A 400 -6.36 -4.28 -12.94
N GLU A 401 -5.39 -4.29 -12.00
CA GLU A 401 -5.66 -3.94 -10.61
C GLU A 401 -6.02 -2.45 -10.46
N ILE A 402 -5.30 -1.55 -11.14
CA ILE A 402 -5.58 -0.11 -11.18
C ILE A 402 -7.00 0.13 -11.70
N ARG A 403 -7.38 -0.50 -12.82
CA ARG A 403 -8.74 -0.40 -13.35
C ARG A 403 -9.78 -0.88 -12.35
N SER A 404 -9.51 -1.97 -11.64
CA SER A 404 -10.42 -2.52 -10.64
C SER A 404 -10.66 -1.54 -9.48
N VAL A 405 -9.62 -0.83 -9.04
CA VAL A 405 -9.70 0.20 -7.98
C VAL A 405 -10.51 1.40 -8.45
N VAL A 406 -10.30 1.90 -9.66
CA VAL A 406 -11.12 2.99 -10.23
C VAL A 406 -12.60 2.62 -10.22
N LEU A 407 -12.93 1.44 -10.74
CA LEU A 407 -14.32 0.98 -10.78
C LEU A 407 -14.90 0.72 -9.38
N ALA A 408 -14.10 0.28 -8.42
CA ALA A 408 -14.52 0.13 -7.03
C ALA A 408 -14.86 1.48 -6.39
N GLY A 409 -14.02 2.50 -6.59
CA GLY A 409 -14.31 3.86 -6.11
C GLY A 409 -15.63 4.41 -6.65
N ARG A 410 -15.95 4.14 -7.92
CA ARG A 410 -17.24 4.52 -8.52
C ARG A 410 -18.44 3.77 -7.93
N ARG A 411 -18.25 2.54 -7.41
CA ARG A 411 -19.31 1.74 -6.75
C ARG A 411 -19.61 2.18 -5.32
N PHE A 412 -18.85 3.13 -4.76
CA PHE A 412 -19.19 3.75 -3.47
C PHE A 412 -20.43 4.66 -3.55
N TYR A 413 -20.95 4.91 -4.74
CA TYR A 413 -22.12 5.73 -4.99
C TYR A 413 -23.14 4.95 -5.83
N GLU A 414 -24.41 5.29 -5.70
CA GLU A 414 -25.48 4.71 -6.51
C GLU A 414 -25.29 5.09 -7.99
N LYS A 415 -25.41 4.11 -8.88
CA LYS A 415 -25.35 4.29 -10.32
C LYS A 415 -26.01 3.12 -11.02
N GLU A 416 -26.47 3.30 -12.26
CA GLU A 416 -27.05 2.22 -13.09
C GLU A 416 -28.23 1.48 -12.42
N GLY A 417 -28.95 2.14 -11.50
CA GLY A 417 -30.06 1.52 -10.75
C GLY A 417 -29.62 0.54 -9.67
N LEU A 418 -28.33 0.48 -9.34
CA LEU A 418 -27.75 -0.35 -8.29
C LEU A 418 -27.37 0.48 -7.05
N PRO A 419 -27.44 -0.12 -5.84
CA PRO A 419 -27.13 0.57 -4.60
C PRO A 419 -25.64 0.89 -4.48
N ALA A 420 -25.31 1.80 -3.57
CA ALA A 420 -23.93 2.10 -3.18
C ALA A 420 -23.35 1.00 -2.29
N PHE A 421 -22.06 0.68 -2.49
CA PHE A 421 -21.32 -0.33 -1.71
C PHE A 421 -20.05 0.25 -1.07
N PRO A 422 -20.15 1.12 -0.05
CA PRO A 422 -18.99 1.52 0.72
C PRO A 422 -18.34 0.31 1.40
N MET A 423 -17.04 0.40 1.70
CA MET A 423 -16.32 -0.70 2.36
C MET A 423 -16.91 -1.01 3.74
N GLY A 424 -17.12 -2.29 4.03
CA GLY A 424 -17.51 -2.78 5.36
C GLY A 424 -16.33 -2.99 6.32
N ASN A 425 -16.66 -3.34 7.56
CA ASN A 425 -15.71 -3.64 8.63
C ASN A 425 -15.12 -5.04 8.48
N ILE A 426 -13.84 -5.20 8.81
CA ILE A 426 -13.10 -6.48 8.68
C ILE A 426 -12.69 -7.08 10.04
N ASP A 427 -12.96 -6.39 11.15
CA ASP A 427 -12.51 -6.73 12.51
C ASP A 427 -13.66 -7.18 13.44
N GLN A 428 -14.80 -7.57 12.87
CA GLN A 428 -15.98 -7.97 13.64
C GLN A 428 -16.14 -9.50 13.73
N THR A 429 -15.28 -10.27 13.06
CA THR A 429 -15.31 -11.74 13.07
C THR A 429 -14.66 -12.32 14.34
N ARG A 430 -14.78 -13.64 14.50
CA ARG A 430 -14.38 -14.42 15.69
C ARG A 430 -13.03 -14.01 16.25
N MET A 431 -11.95 -14.08 15.47
CA MET A 431 -10.60 -13.87 15.98
C MET A 431 -10.35 -12.42 16.43
N TRP A 432 -11.02 -11.44 15.82
CA TRP A 432 -10.82 -10.04 16.18
C TRP A 432 -11.53 -9.69 17.50
N LYS A 433 -12.68 -10.31 17.77
CA LYS A 433 -13.33 -10.25 19.09
C LYS A 433 -12.54 -10.97 20.18
N VAL A 434 -11.80 -12.02 19.83
CA VAL A 434 -10.80 -12.62 20.74
C VAL A 434 -9.67 -11.63 21.01
N GLY A 435 -9.17 -10.97 19.95
CA GLY A 435 -8.13 -9.95 20.06
C GLY A 435 -8.49 -8.81 21.00
N ASP A 436 -9.74 -8.36 21.02
CA ASP A 436 -10.22 -7.35 21.98
C ASP A 436 -10.05 -7.83 23.44
N ARG A 437 -10.40 -9.09 23.73
CA ARG A 437 -10.23 -9.69 25.07
C ARG A 437 -8.77 -9.91 25.44
N VAL A 438 -7.93 -10.29 24.48
CA VAL A 438 -6.49 -10.45 24.68
C VAL A 438 -5.87 -9.09 25.03
N ARG A 439 -6.15 -8.05 24.23
CA ARG A 439 -5.62 -6.70 24.45
C ARG A 439 -6.12 -6.05 25.73
N SER A 440 -7.37 -6.29 26.14
CA SER A 440 -7.91 -5.70 27.38
C SER A 440 -7.19 -6.19 28.65
N LYS A 441 -6.48 -7.33 28.57
CA LYS A 441 -5.70 -7.91 29.68
C LYS A 441 -4.18 -7.83 29.44
N ARG A 442 -3.74 -7.28 28.31
CA ARG A 442 -2.33 -7.29 27.89
C ARG A 442 -1.54 -6.24 28.68
N PRO A 443 -0.41 -6.59 29.32
CA PRO A 443 0.44 -5.61 29.97
C PRO A 443 1.07 -4.65 28.94
N ALA A 444 1.38 -3.43 29.36
CA ALA A 444 2.08 -2.47 28.51
C ALA A 444 3.48 -3.00 28.14
N GLY A 445 3.85 -2.91 26.87
CA GLY A 445 5.15 -3.37 26.36
C GLY A 445 5.26 -4.88 26.12
N ASP A 446 4.15 -5.62 26.20
CA ASP A 446 4.09 -7.04 25.79
C ASP A 446 4.46 -7.18 24.30
N LEU A 447 5.28 -8.19 23.96
CA LEU A 447 5.72 -8.49 22.59
C LEU A 447 5.07 -9.76 22.04
N GLY A 448 4.22 -10.43 22.82
CA GLY A 448 3.68 -11.73 22.48
C GLY A 448 4.70 -12.87 22.48
N PRO A 449 4.24 -14.11 22.27
CA PRO A 449 5.10 -15.29 22.16
C PRO A 449 5.79 -15.35 20.79
N LEU A 450 6.92 -16.06 20.70
CA LEU A 450 7.54 -16.43 19.44
C LEU A 450 7.13 -17.87 19.07
N HIS A 451 6.10 -18.01 18.24
CA HIS A 451 5.61 -19.31 17.77
C HIS A 451 6.38 -19.75 16.50
N PRO A 452 7.14 -20.86 16.52
CA PRO A 452 8.05 -21.22 15.42
C PRO A 452 7.34 -21.44 14.07
N PHE A 453 6.20 -22.14 14.07
CA PHE A 453 5.41 -22.38 12.85
C PHE A 453 4.89 -21.06 12.24
N THR A 454 4.42 -20.13 13.08
CA THR A 454 3.94 -18.81 12.62
C THR A 454 5.08 -18.01 12.02
N ALA A 455 6.25 -18.02 12.66
CA ALA A 455 7.44 -17.37 12.14
C ALA A 455 7.84 -17.95 10.77
N GLY A 456 7.77 -19.27 10.60
CA GLY A 456 8.08 -19.93 9.31
C GLY A 456 7.14 -19.48 8.18
N VAL A 457 5.83 -19.42 8.42
CA VAL A 457 4.86 -18.94 7.41
C VAL A 457 5.09 -17.47 7.07
N PHE A 458 5.22 -16.61 8.08
CA PHE A 458 5.38 -15.17 7.85
C PHE A 458 6.70 -14.83 7.14
N VAL A 459 7.81 -15.46 7.53
CA VAL A 459 9.11 -15.24 6.88
C VAL A 459 9.15 -15.86 5.48
N ALA A 460 8.44 -16.96 5.22
CA ALA A 460 8.28 -17.49 3.85
C ALA A 460 7.54 -16.52 2.94
N LEU A 461 6.44 -15.93 3.41
CA LEU A 461 5.72 -14.88 2.69
C LEU A 461 6.63 -13.67 2.40
N MET A 462 7.39 -13.21 3.39
CA MET A 462 8.32 -12.08 3.23
C MET A 462 9.37 -12.35 2.16
N MET A 463 10.01 -13.53 2.21
CA MET A 463 11.02 -13.94 1.24
C MET A 463 10.44 -14.19 -0.16
N ALA A 464 9.21 -14.70 -0.26
CA ALA A 464 8.52 -14.85 -1.53
C ALA A 464 8.24 -13.49 -2.19
N GLN A 465 7.81 -12.49 -1.40
CA GLN A 465 7.58 -11.13 -1.89
C GLN A 465 8.88 -10.47 -2.39
N ILE A 466 9.95 -10.59 -1.59
CA ILE A 466 11.30 -10.11 -1.96
C ILE A 466 11.71 -10.71 -3.30
N GLU A 467 11.52 -12.02 -3.49
CA GLU A 467 11.93 -12.69 -4.72
C GLU A 467 11.13 -12.25 -5.94
N ILE A 468 9.81 -12.06 -5.81
CA ILE A 468 8.98 -11.53 -6.91
C ILE A 468 9.47 -10.16 -7.34
N LEU A 469 9.64 -9.22 -6.41
CA LEU A 469 10.12 -7.87 -6.76
C LEU A 469 11.53 -7.90 -7.34
N ARG A 470 12.43 -8.75 -6.80
CA ARG A 470 13.78 -8.93 -7.33
C ARG A 470 13.75 -9.41 -8.79
N LYS A 471 12.93 -10.42 -9.10
CA LYS A 471 12.79 -10.95 -10.48
C LYS A 471 12.07 -9.99 -11.42
N LYS A 472 11.23 -9.11 -10.88
CA LYS A 472 10.56 -8.05 -11.64
C LYS A 472 11.41 -6.79 -11.83
N GLY A 473 12.61 -6.75 -11.24
CA GLY A 473 13.64 -5.73 -11.52
C GLY A 473 13.55 -4.48 -10.65
N HIS A 474 13.03 -4.59 -9.44
CA HIS A 474 13.04 -3.50 -8.46
C HIS A 474 14.40 -3.36 -7.77
N SER A 475 14.73 -2.15 -7.29
CA SER A 475 15.95 -1.90 -6.51
C SER A 475 15.86 -2.54 -5.12
N TYR A 476 17.00 -2.79 -4.48
CA TYR A 476 16.98 -3.36 -3.13
C TYR A 476 16.40 -2.40 -2.10
N SER A 477 16.63 -1.09 -2.22
CA SER A 477 16.00 -0.11 -1.33
C SER A 477 14.47 -0.17 -1.43
N GLU A 478 13.92 -0.25 -2.63
CA GLU A 478 12.48 -0.39 -2.84
C GLU A 478 11.96 -1.71 -2.29
N ILE A 479 12.60 -2.84 -2.64
CA ILE A 479 12.24 -4.18 -2.15
C ILE A 479 12.20 -4.24 -0.61
N ILE A 480 13.24 -3.75 0.04
CA ILE A 480 13.39 -3.82 1.49
C ILE A 480 12.39 -2.90 2.19
N ASN A 481 12.13 -1.70 1.67
CA ASN A 481 11.12 -0.84 2.27
C ASN A 481 9.71 -1.42 2.11
N GLU A 482 9.36 -1.91 0.92
CA GLU A 482 8.02 -2.43 0.57
C GLU A 482 7.71 -3.82 1.11
N SER A 483 8.74 -4.58 1.54
CA SER A 483 8.56 -5.97 2.00
C SER A 483 8.99 -6.21 3.43
N VAL A 484 9.78 -5.31 4.02
CA VAL A 484 10.38 -5.51 5.35
C VAL A 484 10.12 -4.30 6.24
N ILE A 485 10.75 -3.16 5.93
CA ILE A 485 10.79 -2.00 6.85
C ILE A 485 9.39 -1.44 7.08
N GLU A 486 8.61 -1.18 6.03
CA GLU A 486 7.27 -0.61 6.21
C GLU A 486 6.36 -1.53 7.03
N SER A 487 6.43 -2.85 6.79
CA SER A 487 5.67 -3.83 7.58
C SER A 487 6.01 -3.71 9.07
N VAL A 488 7.29 -3.79 9.43
CA VAL A 488 7.70 -3.95 10.84
C VAL A 488 7.83 -2.64 11.61
N ASP A 489 8.10 -1.52 10.93
CA ASP A 489 8.35 -0.22 11.56
C ASP A 489 7.19 0.77 11.43
N SER A 490 6.25 0.55 10.50
CA SER A 490 5.11 1.44 10.29
C SER A 490 3.77 0.73 10.51
N LEU A 491 3.52 -0.41 9.85
CA LEU A 491 2.17 -0.99 9.78
C LEU A 491 1.82 -1.93 10.93
N ASN A 492 2.65 -2.94 11.18
CA ASN A 492 2.42 -3.94 12.23
C ASN A 492 2.21 -3.34 13.63
N PRO A 493 2.88 -2.25 14.04
CA PRO A 493 2.58 -1.57 15.31
C PRO A 493 1.11 -1.16 15.47
N PHE A 494 0.41 -0.78 14.38
CA PHE A 494 -1.02 -0.45 14.45
C PHE A 494 -1.88 -1.70 14.63
N MET A 495 -1.53 -2.81 13.96
CA MET A 495 -2.23 -4.08 14.19
C MET A 495 -2.00 -4.58 15.62
N HIS A 496 -0.80 -4.43 16.15
CA HIS A 496 -0.48 -4.75 17.54
C HIS A 496 -1.31 -3.89 18.51
N ALA A 497 -1.48 -2.61 18.21
CA ALA A 497 -2.23 -1.69 19.07
C ALA A 497 -3.72 -2.04 19.14
N ARG A 498 -4.39 -2.26 17.99
CA ARG A 498 -5.86 -2.36 17.93
C ARG A 498 -6.42 -3.34 16.89
N GLY A 499 -5.62 -4.29 16.43
CA GLY A 499 -6.06 -5.31 15.46
C GLY A 499 -6.06 -4.82 14.01
N VAL A 500 -6.47 -5.70 13.09
CA VAL A 500 -6.23 -5.52 11.64
C VAL A 500 -6.88 -4.25 11.05
N SER A 501 -8.10 -3.91 11.48
CA SER A 501 -8.79 -2.71 10.99
C SER A 501 -8.00 -1.44 11.30
N PHE A 502 -7.38 -1.35 12.47
CA PHE A 502 -6.59 -0.19 12.85
C PHE A 502 -5.32 -0.01 12.00
N MET A 503 -4.80 -1.09 11.42
CA MET A 503 -3.71 -1.02 10.45
C MET A 503 -4.25 -0.73 9.03
N VAL A 504 -5.17 -1.56 8.55
CA VAL A 504 -5.67 -1.52 7.17
C VAL A 504 -6.44 -0.23 6.89
N ASP A 505 -7.39 0.15 7.76
CA ASP A 505 -8.29 1.25 7.49
C ASP A 505 -7.66 2.63 7.72
N ASN A 506 -6.48 2.70 8.36
CA ASN A 506 -5.66 3.91 8.40
C ASN A 506 -4.87 4.19 7.10
N CYS A 507 -4.75 3.19 6.22
CA CYS A 507 -4.07 3.32 4.93
C CYS A 507 -4.95 4.00 3.86
N SER A 508 -4.47 4.05 2.61
CA SER A 508 -5.19 4.64 1.47
C SER A 508 -6.45 3.84 1.10
N THR A 509 -7.33 4.42 0.29
CA THR A 509 -8.50 3.69 -0.22
C THR A 509 -8.07 2.50 -1.11
N THR A 510 -7.01 2.67 -1.89
CA THR A 510 -6.42 1.63 -2.75
C THR A 510 -5.90 0.47 -1.91
N ALA A 511 -5.18 0.77 -0.81
CA ALA A 511 -4.70 -0.20 0.17
C ALA A 511 -5.83 -0.99 0.82
N ARG A 512 -6.87 -0.29 1.26
CA ARG A 512 -8.04 -0.88 1.93
C ARG A 512 -8.81 -1.83 1.02
N LEU A 513 -8.97 -1.45 -0.25
CA LEU A 513 -9.59 -2.29 -1.28
C LEU A 513 -8.70 -3.50 -1.61
N GLY A 514 -7.39 -3.27 -1.77
CA GLY A 514 -6.40 -4.30 -2.05
C GLY A 514 -6.36 -5.38 -0.97
N SER A 515 -6.22 -4.97 0.29
CA SER A 515 -6.25 -5.88 1.45
C SER A 515 -7.52 -6.73 1.47
N ARG A 516 -8.70 -6.12 1.27
CA ARG A 516 -9.99 -6.83 1.24
C ARG A 516 -10.15 -7.79 0.07
N LYS A 517 -9.57 -7.48 -1.10
CA LYS A 517 -9.60 -8.36 -2.28
C LYS A 517 -8.63 -9.54 -2.14
N TRP A 518 -7.43 -9.31 -1.61
CA TRP A 518 -6.34 -10.27 -1.68
C TRP A 518 -6.10 -11.07 -0.41
N ALA A 519 -6.46 -10.57 0.78
CA ALA A 519 -6.34 -11.34 2.04
C ALA A 519 -7.03 -12.72 1.98
N PRO A 520 -8.25 -12.85 1.44
CA PRO A 520 -8.89 -14.17 1.29
C PRO A 520 -8.10 -15.13 0.39
N ARG A 521 -7.36 -14.63 -0.61
CA ARG A 521 -6.57 -15.47 -1.53
C ARG A 521 -5.41 -16.15 -0.80
N PHE A 522 -4.72 -15.39 0.07
CA PHE A 522 -3.64 -15.93 0.91
C PHE A 522 -4.15 -16.92 1.96
N ASP A 523 -5.28 -16.62 2.61
CA ASP A 523 -5.92 -17.57 3.55
C ASP A 523 -6.22 -18.91 2.85
N TYR A 524 -6.89 -18.85 1.69
CA TYR A 524 -7.29 -20.03 0.95
C TYR A 524 -6.09 -20.82 0.45
N ILE A 525 -5.07 -20.18 -0.14
CA ILE A 525 -3.95 -20.93 -0.71
C ILE A 525 -3.09 -21.61 0.36
N LEU A 526 -2.93 -20.97 1.53
CA LEU A 526 -2.23 -21.57 2.66
C LEU A 526 -3.01 -22.78 3.20
N THR A 527 -4.32 -22.62 3.36
CA THR A 527 -5.18 -23.71 3.84
C THR A 527 -5.24 -24.88 2.86
N GLN A 528 -5.34 -24.61 1.56
CA GLN A 528 -5.50 -25.64 0.53
C GLN A 528 -4.20 -26.36 0.17
N GLN A 529 -3.05 -25.68 0.25
CA GLN A 529 -1.77 -26.21 -0.20
C GLN A 529 -0.76 -26.34 0.93
N ALA A 530 -0.39 -25.24 1.58
CA ALA A 530 0.70 -25.23 2.56
C ALA A 530 0.39 -26.13 3.76
N PHE A 531 -0.78 -25.94 4.38
CA PHE A 531 -1.18 -26.72 5.55
C PHE A 531 -1.41 -28.19 5.20
N VAL A 532 -1.99 -28.48 4.03
CA VAL A 532 -2.12 -29.85 3.51
C VAL A 532 -0.76 -30.53 3.31
N ALA A 533 0.25 -29.80 2.84
CA ALA A 533 1.61 -30.34 2.69
C ALA A 533 2.25 -30.65 4.05
N VAL A 534 2.07 -29.77 5.04
CA VAL A 534 2.53 -30.01 6.41
C VAL A 534 1.82 -31.22 7.02
N ASP A 535 0.50 -31.32 6.89
CA ASP A 535 -0.30 -32.43 7.45
C ASP A 535 -0.01 -33.79 6.78
N LYS A 536 0.61 -33.77 5.60
CA LYS A 536 1.08 -34.96 4.88
C LYS A 536 2.55 -35.29 5.17
N ASP A 537 3.18 -34.58 6.11
CA ASP A 537 4.60 -34.70 6.43
C ASP A 537 5.48 -34.60 5.17
N ALA A 538 5.14 -33.66 4.27
CA ALA A 538 5.89 -33.47 3.04
C ALA A 538 7.37 -33.21 3.34
N PRO A 539 8.30 -33.81 2.55
CA PRO A 539 9.72 -33.65 2.81
C PRO A 539 10.13 -32.18 2.67
N LEU A 540 11.03 -31.74 3.56
CA LEU A 540 11.57 -30.39 3.53
C LEU A 540 12.31 -30.15 2.22
N ASN A 541 12.02 -29.02 1.57
CA ASN A 541 12.80 -28.54 0.44
C ASN A 541 14.11 -27.90 0.96
N GLN A 542 15.18 -28.70 0.97
CA GLN A 542 16.49 -28.28 1.47
C GLN A 542 17.08 -27.11 0.69
N ASP A 543 16.78 -27.00 -0.60
CA ASP A 543 17.25 -25.88 -1.42
C ASP A 543 16.59 -24.56 -0.97
N LEU A 544 15.28 -24.57 -0.68
CA LEU A 544 14.60 -23.39 -0.14
C LEU A 544 15.19 -22.95 1.19
N ILE A 545 15.46 -23.90 2.10
CA ILE A 545 16.03 -23.58 3.41
C ILE A 545 17.46 -23.06 3.28
N SER A 546 18.27 -23.68 2.42
CA SER A 546 19.63 -23.22 2.15
C SER A 546 19.62 -21.82 1.53
N ASN A 547 18.77 -21.59 0.52
CA ASN A 547 18.64 -20.31 -0.16
C ASN A 547 18.16 -19.22 0.80
N PHE A 548 17.21 -19.51 1.69
CA PHE A 548 16.81 -18.60 2.75
C PHE A 548 18.01 -18.20 3.61
N LYS A 549 18.79 -19.16 4.10
CA LYS A 549 19.92 -18.90 5.01
C LYS A 549 21.05 -18.11 4.33
N SER A 550 21.23 -18.28 3.02
CA SER A 550 22.28 -17.61 2.24
C SER A 550 21.80 -16.41 1.42
N ASP A 551 20.52 -16.00 1.53
CA ASP A 551 19.99 -14.95 0.67
C ASP A 551 20.73 -13.63 0.91
N PRO A 552 21.24 -12.95 -0.13
CA PRO A 552 21.97 -11.70 0.02
C PRO A 552 21.13 -10.56 0.60
N VAL A 553 19.79 -10.66 0.59
CA VAL A 553 18.89 -9.65 1.16
C VAL A 553 19.15 -9.44 2.65
N HIS A 554 19.58 -10.45 3.40
CA HIS A 554 19.85 -10.31 4.84
C HIS A 554 20.97 -9.30 5.11
N GLY A 555 22.02 -9.32 4.28
CA GLY A 555 23.10 -8.34 4.35
C GLY A 555 22.63 -6.93 3.95
N ALA A 556 21.80 -6.84 2.90
CA ALA A 556 21.24 -5.57 2.45
C ALA A 556 20.28 -4.94 3.49
N ILE A 557 19.43 -5.74 4.15
CA ILE A 557 18.56 -5.29 5.24
C ILE A 557 19.38 -4.68 6.37
N LYS A 558 20.52 -5.30 6.73
CA LYS A 558 21.41 -4.76 7.76
C LYS A 558 21.93 -3.36 7.40
N VAL A 559 22.34 -3.15 6.15
CA VAL A 559 22.76 -1.82 5.65
C VAL A 559 21.61 -0.83 5.74
N CYS A 560 20.39 -1.19 5.30
CA CYS A 560 19.23 -0.31 5.41
C CYS A 560 18.83 -0.03 6.87
N ALA A 561 19.00 -0.98 7.79
CA ALA A 561 18.70 -0.81 9.20
C ALA A 561 19.64 0.21 9.88
N GLU A 562 20.85 0.42 9.36
CA GLU A 562 21.75 1.50 9.80
C GLU A 562 21.27 2.90 9.38
N LEU A 563 20.29 2.98 8.47
CA LEU A 563 19.67 4.24 7.99
C LEU A 563 18.36 4.55 8.71
N ARG A 564 17.83 3.62 9.51
CA ARG A 564 16.54 3.74 10.19
C ARG A 564 16.62 4.80 11.31
N PRO A 565 15.48 5.47 11.63
CA PRO A 565 15.36 6.26 12.85
C PRO A 565 15.81 5.49 14.10
N THR A 566 16.51 6.17 15.01
CA THR A 566 16.83 5.58 16.31
C THR A 566 15.62 5.48 17.26
N VAL A 567 14.43 5.90 16.80
CA VAL A 567 13.20 5.95 17.57
C VAL A 567 12.17 5.02 16.95
N ASP A 568 11.67 4.06 17.74
CA ASP A 568 10.54 3.23 17.37
C ASP A 568 9.24 4.04 17.39
N ILE A 569 8.31 3.73 16.48
CA ILE A 569 7.00 4.38 16.49
C ILE A 569 6.25 4.01 17.75
N SER A 570 5.70 5.02 18.42
CA SER A 570 4.79 4.83 19.55
C SER A 570 3.35 4.99 19.07
N VAL A 571 2.58 3.90 19.07
CA VAL A 571 1.16 3.88 18.66
C VAL A 571 0.28 3.48 19.84
N PRO A 572 -0.25 4.45 20.61
CA PRO A 572 -1.18 4.14 21.69
C PRO A 572 -2.57 3.80 21.14
N ALA A 573 -3.40 3.11 21.92
CA ALA A 573 -4.74 2.71 21.49
C ALA A 573 -5.68 3.92 21.25
N ASP A 574 -5.50 4.98 22.03
CA ASP A 574 -6.22 6.26 21.96
C ASP A 574 -5.54 7.28 21.04
N ALA A 575 -4.75 6.82 20.06
CA ALA A 575 -4.05 7.70 19.12
C ALA A 575 -4.98 8.76 18.50
N ASP A 576 -4.60 10.03 18.65
CA ASP A 576 -5.31 11.19 18.11
C ASP A 576 -4.86 11.55 16.68
N PHE A 577 -3.70 11.03 16.27
CA PHE A 577 -3.09 11.25 14.95
C PHE A 577 -3.57 10.30 13.85
N VAL A 578 -4.46 9.35 14.17
CA VAL A 578 -5.08 8.46 13.16
C VAL A 578 -6.24 9.14 12.44
N ARG A 579 -6.78 8.46 11.42
CA ARG A 579 -8.00 8.89 10.73
C ARG A 579 -9.12 9.19 11.74
N PRO A 580 -9.87 10.30 11.57
CA PRO A 580 -10.89 10.73 12.51
C PRO A 580 -11.91 9.64 12.87
N GLU A 581 -12.36 8.87 11.88
CA GLU A 581 -13.33 7.80 12.03
C GLU A 581 -12.80 6.59 12.82
N LEU A 582 -11.49 6.49 13.06
CA LEU A 582 -10.84 5.42 13.81
C LEU A 582 -10.39 5.85 15.22
N ARG A 583 -10.48 7.14 15.55
CA ARG A 583 -10.17 7.66 16.90
C ARG A 583 -11.19 7.12 17.89
N GLN A 584 -10.71 6.67 19.04
CA GLN A 584 -11.56 6.32 20.18
C GLN A 584 -11.22 7.28 21.31
N ALA A 585 -12.24 7.95 21.87
CA ALA A 585 -12.04 8.75 23.07
C ALA A 585 -11.74 7.81 24.25
N THR A 586 -10.78 8.21 25.09
CA THR A 586 -10.65 7.66 26.43
C THR A 586 -11.88 8.07 27.23
N ASN A 587 -12.68 7.09 27.65
CA ASN A 587 -13.72 7.29 28.66
C ASN A 587 -13.11 7.37 30.05
#